data_AF-A0A934QLU6-F1
#
_entry.id   AF-A0A934QLU6-F1
#
_cell.length_a   1.000
_cell.length_b   1.000
_cell.length_c   1.000
_cell.angle_alpha   90.00
_cell.angle_beta   90.00
_cell.angle_gamma   90.00
#
_symmetry.space_group_name_H-M   'P 1'
#
loop_
_entity.id
_entity.type
_entity.pdbx_description
1 polymer ?
#
loop_
_entity_poly.entity_id
_entity_poly.type
_entity_poly.pdbx_seq_one_letter_code
_entity_poly.pdbx_strand_id
1 'polypeptide(L)'
;MTLDISEDLQAEFQFWTNQIGDDNLYHTQFTLGIHDVLKAHFLVAEFFYMSGGGISGVGPRDIDLLHSALLRPHVAFGGKEKWQHPLEKCATMFFGIIKDHPFHDANKRTAFLSLIYNLYKLNLVPTPKNKELEDFAVCVADNQLNKYRIFKDLCKENDPDPEIKTIHWFLKGNTRKLDTRFYSITYARLKKTLNRFGFDLQNPSGNTIDVVRIEERRRVFGIVGPKEKVGVKVAQIGFPSWTKEVGQGAIKTVREKTGLTAKKGVDSATFFKDEDPVHCLIAKYQEPLISLAHR
;
A
#
# COMPACT_ATOMS: atom_id res chain seq x y z
N MET A 1 3.22 3.22 15.52
CA MET A 1 2.53 3.52 14.24
C MET A 1 1.05 3.73 14.53
N THR A 2 0.42 4.79 14.01
CA THR A 2 -1.01 5.07 14.24
C THR A 2 -1.78 4.97 12.93
N LEU A 3 -2.95 4.32 12.96
CA LEU A 3 -3.87 4.16 11.84
C LEU A 3 -5.10 5.04 12.06
N ASP A 4 -5.79 5.37 10.97
CA ASP A 4 -7.09 6.07 11.03
C ASP A 4 -8.20 5.01 11.13
N ILE A 5 -8.36 4.44 12.33
CA ILE A 5 -9.33 3.37 12.68
C ILE A 5 -9.94 3.65 14.05
N SER A 6 -11.01 2.93 14.38
CA SER A 6 -11.68 3.00 15.69
C SER A 6 -10.72 2.77 16.86
N GLU A 7 -11.00 3.40 18.02
CA GLU A 7 -10.11 3.36 19.19
C GLU A 7 -9.83 1.93 19.67
N ASP A 8 -10.85 1.06 19.69
CA ASP A 8 -10.71 -0.34 20.08
C ASP A 8 -9.76 -1.11 19.15
N LEU A 9 -9.92 -0.94 17.83
CA LEU A 9 -9.01 -1.55 16.86
C LEU A 9 -7.61 -0.93 16.90
N GLN A 10 -7.51 0.35 17.24
CA GLN A 10 -6.23 1.04 17.37
C GLN A 10 -5.43 0.50 18.57
N ALA A 11 -6.10 0.13 19.67
CA ALA A 11 -5.46 -0.52 20.82
C ALA A 11 -4.95 -1.93 20.47
N GLU A 12 -5.78 -2.74 19.80
CA GLU A 12 -5.39 -4.08 19.32
C GLU A 12 -4.22 -4.01 18.32
N PHE A 13 -4.26 -3.06 17.40
CA PHE A 13 -3.17 -2.85 16.45
C PHE A 13 -1.86 -2.51 17.17
N GLN A 14 -1.92 -1.63 18.17
CA GLN A 14 -0.74 -1.27 18.97
C GLN A 14 -0.18 -2.46 19.73
N PHE A 15 -1.06 -3.28 20.34
CA PHE A 15 -0.67 -4.51 21.01
C PHE A 15 0.16 -5.41 20.08
N TRP A 16 -0.35 -5.71 18.88
CA TRP A 16 0.37 -6.56 17.93
C TRP A 16 1.65 -5.94 17.37
N THR A 17 1.65 -4.62 17.12
CA THR A 17 2.90 -3.95 16.70
C THR A 17 3.98 -4.04 17.77
N ASN A 18 3.62 -3.94 19.06
CA ASN A 18 4.58 -4.08 20.14
C ASN A 18 5.13 -5.51 20.27
N GLN A 19 4.31 -6.53 19.99
CA GLN A 19 4.76 -7.93 19.99
C GLN A 19 5.72 -8.24 18.83
N ILE A 20 5.49 -7.63 17.67
CA ILE A 20 6.34 -7.81 16.47
C ILE A 20 7.67 -7.04 16.61
N GLY A 21 7.66 -5.91 17.32
CA GLY A 21 8.78 -4.96 17.38
C GLY A 21 8.69 -3.88 16.31
N ASP A 22 9.67 -2.98 16.27
CA ASP A 22 9.65 -1.80 15.38
C ASP A 22 10.08 -2.10 13.93
N ASP A 23 10.75 -3.24 13.70
CA ASP A 23 11.31 -3.59 12.41
C ASP A 23 10.24 -4.15 11.47
N ASN A 24 10.08 -3.53 10.29
CA ASN A 24 9.22 -4.06 9.23
C ASN A 24 9.89 -5.23 8.49
N LEU A 25 10.02 -6.36 9.18
CA LEU A 25 10.62 -7.59 8.66
C LEU A 25 10.02 -7.99 7.31
N TYR A 26 10.83 -8.60 6.44
CA TYR A 26 10.49 -9.05 5.08
C TYR A 26 10.19 -7.94 4.06
N HIS A 27 10.16 -6.67 4.48
CA HIS A 27 9.95 -5.57 3.56
C HIS A 27 11.15 -5.42 2.61
N THR A 28 10.88 -5.45 1.31
CA THR A 28 11.88 -5.14 0.27
C THR A 28 11.27 -4.26 -0.81
N GLN A 29 12.03 -3.88 -1.83
CA GLN A 29 11.46 -3.22 -3.01
C GLN A 29 10.39 -4.08 -3.74
N PHE A 30 10.35 -5.40 -3.50
CA PHE A 30 9.44 -6.33 -4.19
C PHE A 30 8.36 -6.95 -3.29
N THR A 31 8.53 -6.91 -1.97
CA THR A 31 7.65 -7.58 -0.99
C THR A 31 7.10 -6.60 0.04
N LEU A 32 5.93 -6.92 0.58
CA LEU A 32 5.41 -6.29 1.80
C LEU A 32 6.12 -6.84 3.03
N GLY A 33 6.28 -6.01 4.05
CA GLY A 33 6.73 -6.48 5.35
C GLY A 33 5.59 -6.81 6.29
N ILE A 34 5.93 -7.29 7.49
CA ILE A 34 4.96 -7.72 8.50
C ILE A 34 4.02 -6.59 8.94
N HIS A 35 4.53 -5.37 9.11
CA HIS A 35 3.68 -4.22 9.46
C HIS A 35 2.76 -3.81 8.31
N ASP A 36 3.19 -3.97 7.05
CA ASP A 36 2.35 -3.67 5.89
C ASP A 36 1.14 -4.60 5.82
N VAL A 37 1.34 -5.90 6.10
CA VAL A 37 0.28 -6.91 6.09
C VAL A 37 -0.61 -6.81 7.32
N LEU A 38 -0.04 -6.54 8.50
CA LEU A 38 -0.81 -6.26 9.72
C LEU A 38 -1.72 -5.04 9.52
N LYS A 39 -1.18 -3.98 8.93
CA LYS A 39 -1.93 -2.79 8.57
C LYS A 39 -3.08 -3.11 7.62
N ALA A 40 -2.83 -3.88 6.56
CA ALA A 40 -3.90 -4.32 5.65
C ALA A 40 -4.99 -5.10 6.38
N HIS A 41 -4.64 -5.97 7.33
CA HIS A 41 -5.59 -6.73 8.14
C HIS A 41 -6.50 -5.81 8.97
N PHE A 42 -5.92 -4.89 9.73
CA PHE A 42 -6.68 -4.00 10.61
C PHE A 42 -7.57 -3.02 9.85
N LEU A 43 -7.14 -2.59 8.66
CA LEU A 43 -7.98 -1.75 7.81
C LEU A 43 -9.14 -2.51 7.16
N VAL A 44 -8.94 -3.79 6.82
CA VAL A 44 -10.06 -4.68 6.48
C VAL A 44 -11.01 -4.78 7.66
N ALA A 45 -10.49 -4.93 8.88
CA ALA A 45 -11.35 -5.05 10.06
C ALA A 45 -12.21 -3.81 10.31
N GLU A 46 -11.59 -2.63 10.26
CA GLU A 46 -12.31 -1.35 10.36
C GLU A 46 -13.42 -1.25 9.30
N PHE A 47 -13.10 -1.55 8.03
CA PHE A 47 -14.08 -1.49 6.95
C PHE A 47 -15.32 -2.35 7.21
N PHE A 48 -15.14 -3.57 7.73
CA PHE A 48 -16.26 -4.46 8.02
C PHE A 48 -17.06 -4.00 9.23
N TYR A 49 -16.40 -3.57 10.31
CA TYR A 49 -17.07 -3.01 11.48
C TYR A 49 -17.91 -1.79 11.12
N MET A 50 -17.39 -0.86 10.32
CA MET A 50 -18.15 0.31 9.85
C MET A 50 -19.31 -0.06 8.91
N SER A 51 -19.19 -1.14 8.14
CA SER A 51 -20.20 -1.57 7.18
C SER A 51 -21.30 -2.45 7.81
N GLY A 52 -21.26 -2.69 9.11
CA GLY A 52 -22.17 -3.61 9.81
C GLY A 52 -21.91 -5.09 9.50
N GLY A 53 -20.79 -5.41 8.86
CA GLY A 53 -20.34 -6.77 8.60
C GLY A 53 -19.51 -7.30 9.79
N GLY A 54 -19.83 -8.51 10.25
CA GLY A 54 -19.10 -9.12 11.37
C GLY A 54 -17.72 -9.64 10.95
N ILE A 55 -16.73 -9.42 11.81
CA ILE A 55 -15.49 -10.20 11.88
C ILE A 55 -15.45 -10.85 13.26
N SER A 56 -15.23 -12.16 13.31
CA SER A 56 -15.30 -12.92 14.58
C SER A 56 -14.11 -12.70 15.51
N GLY A 57 -12.98 -12.25 14.98
CA GLY A 57 -11.79 -11.85 15.76
C GLY A 57 -10.78 -11.10 14.89
N VAL A 58 -10.02 -10.20 15.50
CA VAL A 58 -9.07 -9.33 14.81
C VAL A 58 -7.66 -9.57 15.33
N GLY A 59 -6.69 -9.48 14.43
CA GLY A 59 -5.28 -9.71 14.71
C GLY A 59 -4.82 -11.14 14.38
N PRO A 60 -3.49 -11.35 14.39
CA PRO A 60 -2.90 -12.67 14.26
C PRO A 60 -3.50 -13.65 15.28
N ARG A 61 -3.94 -14.83 14.82
CA ARG A 61 -4.21 -15.96 15.73
C ARG A 61 -2.93 -16.67 16.15
N ASP A 62 -1.93 -16.59 15.28
CA ASP A 62 -0.61 -17.17 15.45
C ASP A 62 0.38 -16.34 14.64
N ILE A 63 1.32 -15.71 15.34
CA ILE A 63 2.32 -14.82 14.74
C ILE A 63 3.35 -15.61 13.94
N ASP A 64 3.63 -16.87 14.31
CA ASP A 64 4.59 -17.72 13.60
C ASP A 64 4.02 -18.15 12.24
N LEU A 65 2.69 -18.30 12.13
CA LEU A 65 2.02 -18.50 10.83
C LEU A 65 2.14 -17.24 9.95
N LEU A 66 2.09 -16.04 10.54
CA LEU A 66 2.30 -14.80 9.80
C LEU A 66 3.75 -14.69 9.31
N HIS A 67 4.72 -14.96 10.19
CA HIS A 67 6.13 -15.03 9.82
C HIS A 67 6.40 -16.07 8.73
N SER A 68 5.82 -17.28 8.86
CA SER A 68 5.88 -18.34 7.85
C SER A 68 5.42 -17.82 6.48
N ALA A 69 4.23 -17.25 6.41
CA ALA A 69 3.64 -16.73 5.16
C ALA A 69 4.51 -15.64 4.51
N LEU A 70 5.10 -14.76 5.31
CA LEU A 70 5.92 -13.63 4.84
C LEU A 70 7.37 -14.00 4.54
N LEU A 71 7.88 -15.11 5.09
CA LEU A 71 9.21 -15.63 4.81
C LEU A 71 9.28 -16.40 3.49
N ARG A 72 8.16 -17.00 3.02
CA ARG A 72 8.11 -17.80 1.76
C ARG A 72 8.78 -17.13 0.55
N PRO A 73 8.60 -15.81 0.28
CA PRO A 73 9.26 -15.10 -0.82
C PRO A 73 10.79 -15.05 -0.74
N HIS A 74 11.35 -15.28 0.44
CA HIS A 74 12.77 -15.13 0.75
C HIS A 74 13.51 -16.46 0.89
N VAL A 75 12.83 -17.59 0.66
CA VAL A 75 13.46 -18.91 0.68
C VAL A 75 14.59 -18.96 -0.35
N ALA A 76 15.77 -19.36 0.11
CA ALA A 76 16.98 -19.47 -0.71
C ALA A 76 17.74 -20.77 -0.38
N PHE A 77 18.40 -21.33 -1.39
CA PHE A 77 19.29 -22.49 -1.22
C PHE A 77 20.62 -22.20 -1.92
N GLY A 78 21.74 -22.46 -1.24
CA GLY A 78 23.07 -22.15 -1.78
C GLY A 78 23.28 -20.68 -2.15
N GLY A 79 22.65 -19.75 -1.41
CA GLY A 79 22.72 -18.31 -1.69
C GLY A 79 21.88 -17.83 -2.87
N LYS A 80 21.11 -18.72 -3.52
CA LYS A 80 20.20 -18.37 -4.63
C LYS A 80 18.76 -18.36 -4.14
N GLU A 81 18.09 -17.22 -4.28
CA GLU A 81 16.65 -17.13 -4.01
C GLU A 81 15.87 -18.07 -4.94
N LYS A 82 14.92 -18.82 -4.37
CA LYS A 82 14.01 -19.70 -5.10
C LYS A 82 13.10 -18.91 -6.04
N TRP A 83 12.57 -17.79 -5.54
CA TRP A 83 11.63 -16.92 -6.26
C TRP A 83 12.35 -15.66 -6.75
N GLN A 84 12.64 -15.61 -8.05
CA GLN A 84 13.45 -14.53 -8.61
C GLN A 84 12.59 -13.43 -9.21
N HIS A 85 11.42 -13.78 -9.74
CA HIS A 85 10.54 -12.81 -10.36
C HIS A 85 9.68 -12.11 -9.29
N PRO A 86 9.50 -10.77 -9.33
CA PRO A 86 8.69 -10.06 -8.34
C PRO A 86 7.26 -10.60 -8.18
N LEU A 87 6.61 -10.99 -9.29
CA LEU A 87 5.29 -11.62 -9.25
C LEU A 87 5.28 -13.04 -8.63
N GLU A 88 6.39 -13.78 -8.63
CA GLU A 88 6.48 -15.04 -7.86
C GLU A 88 6.50 -14.75 -6.35
N LYS A 89 7.19 -13.67 -5.95
CA LYS A 89 7.19 -13.20 -4.55
C LYS A 89 5.79 -12.77 -4.10
N CYS A 90 5.04 -12.06 -4.96
CA CYS A 90 3.63 -11.77 -4.69
C CYS A 90 2.78 -13.04 -4.60
N ALA A 91 2.98 -13.98 -5.53
CA ALA A 91 2.22 -15.23 -5.59
C ALA A 91 2.41 -16.08 -4.33
N THR A 92 3.64 -16.24 -3.86
CA THR A 92 3.94 -17.07 -2.69
C THR A 92 3.50 -16.42 -1.38
N MET A 93 3.61 -15.09 -1.26
CA MET A 93 3.05 -14.35 -0.11
C MET A 93 1.53 -14.47 -0.06
N PHE A 94 0.86 -14.25 -1.19
CA PHE A 94 -0.60 -14.40 -1.31
C PHE A 94 -1.05 -15.80 -0.91
N PHE A 95 -0.40 -16.83 -1.47
CA PHE A 95 -0.67 -18.22 -1.13
C PHE A 95 -0.45 -18.51 0.35
N GLY A 96 0.66 -18.04 0.92
CA GLY A 96 0.97 -18.21 2.35
C GLY A 96 -0.10 -17.62 3.26
N ILE A 97 -0.49 -16.36 3.04
CA ILE A 97 -1.51 -15.72 3.89
C ILE A 97 -2.87 -16.44 3.77
N ILE A 98 -3.25 -16.87 2.56
CA ILE A 98 -4.51 -17.62 2.37
C ILE A 98 -4.45 -18.98 3.07
N LYS A 99 -3.37 -19.76 2.89
CA LYS A 99 -3.32 -21.17 3.30
C LYS A 99 -2.87 -21.38 4.73
N ASP A 100 -1.98 -20.54 5.24
CA ASP A 100 -1.48 -20.66 6.60
C ASP A 100 -2.55 -20.11 7.59
N HIS A 101 -3.47 -19.27 7.10
CA HIS A 101 -4.53 -18.63 7.88
C HIS A 101 -3.98 -17.95 9.15
N PRO A 102 -3.06 -16.98 9.05
CA PRO A 102 -2.38 -16.42 10.23
C PRO A 102 -3.27 -15.56 11.14
N PHE A 103 -4.45 -15.14 10.68
CA PHE A 103 -5.38 -14.28 11.43
C PHE A 103 -6.58 -15.06 11.98
N HIS A 104 -7.21 -14.52 13.04
CA HIS A 104 -8.42 -15.11 13.61
C HIS A 104 -9.56 -15.21 12.59
N ASP A 105 -9.77 -14.15 11.82
CA ASP A 105 -10.70 -14.11 10.69
C ASP A 105 -10.12 -13.20 9.59
N ALA A 106 -10.85 -13.03 8.48
CA ALA A 106 -10.50 -12.20 7.34
C ALA A 106 -9.21 -12.60 6.61
N ASN A 107 -8.75 -13.85 6.72
CA ASN A 107 -7.56 -14.35 6.03
C ASN A 107 -7.60 -14.14 4.50
N LYS A 108 -8.70 -14.56 3.85
CA LYS A 108 -8.88 -14.39 2.39
C LYS A 108 -8.88 -12.92 1.98
N ARG A 109 -9.58 -12.08 2.74
CA ARG A 109 -9.71 -10.64 2.53
C ARG A 109 -8.37 -9.91 2.73
N THR A 110 -7.64 -10.29 3.77
CA THR A 110 -6.30 -9.77 4.09
C THR A 110 -5.28 -10.18 3.04
N ALA A 111 -5.29 -11.44 2.61
CA ALA A 111 -4.42 -11.92 1.54
C ALA A 111 -4.70 -11.20 0.22
N PHE A 112 -5.98 -11.06 -0.14
CA PHE A 112 -6.41 -10.33 -1.33
C PHE A 112 -5.90 -8.88 -1.30
N LEU A 113 -6.18 -8.14 -0.23
CA LEU A 113 -5.75 -6.75 -0.10
C LEU A 113 -4.22 -6.62 -0.10
N SER A 114 -3.52 -7.54 0.56
CA SER A 114 -2.05 -7.59 0.58
C SER A 114 -1.47 -7.85 -0.81
N LEU A 115 -2.09 -8.74 -1.60
CA LEU A 115 -1.70 -8.98 -2.99
C LEU A 115 -1.87 -7.71 -3.83
N ILE A 116 -3.02 -7.05 -3.74
CA ILE A 116 -3.25 -5.79 -4.46
C ILE A 116 -2.25 -4.72 -4.04
N TYR A 117 -2.01 -4.57 -2.73
CA TYR A 117 -1.04 -3.61 -2.22
C TYR A 117 0.37 -3.90 -2.72
N ASN A 118 0.78 -5.17 -2.74
CA ASN A 118 2.08 -5.55 -3.25
C ASN A 118 2.21 -5.29 -4.76
N LEU A 119 1.16 -5.52 -5.56
CA LEU A 119 1.16 -5.17 -6.99
C LEU A 119 1.29 -3.64 -7.20
N TYR A 120 0.58 -2.85 -6.40
CA TYR A 120 0.70 -1.38 -6.45
C TYR A 120 2.13 -0.93 -6.13
N LYS A 121 2.80 -1.55 -5.15
CA LYS A 121 4.22 -1.31 -4.85
C LYS A 121 5.13 -1.61 -6.05
N LEU A 122 4.77 -2.59 -6.88
CA LEU A 122 5.46 -2.94 -8.12
C LEU A 122 5.06 -2.06 -9.33
N ASN A 123 4.26 -1.01 -9.13
CA ASN A 123 3.63 -0.20 -10.18
C ASN A 123 2.80 -1.03 -11.16
N LEU A 124 2.08 -2.02 -10.63
CA LEU A 124 1.17 -2.88 -11.35
C LEU A 124 -0.25 -2.76 -10.81
N VAL A 125 -1.23 -2.94 -11.67
CA VAL A 125 -2.64 -3.06 -11.30
C VAL A 125 -3.27 -4.25 -12.00
N PRO A 126 -4.23 -4.94 -11.36
CA PRO A 126 -5.02 -5.97 -12.03
C PRO A 126 -5.79 -5.41 -13.23
N THR A 127 -5.89 -6.22 -14.29
CA THR A 127 -6.76 -5.97 -15.46
C THR A 127 -8.13 -6.67 -15.41
N PRO A 128 -8.32 -7.83 -14.74
CA PRO A 128 -9.63 -8.48 -14.67
C PRO A 128 -10.65 -7.66 -13.90
N LYS A 129 -11.92 -8.02 -14.09
CA LYS A 129 -13.02 -7.50 -13.28
C LYS A 129 -12.92 -7.99 -11.83
N ASN A 130 -13.52 -7.23 -10.91
CA ASN A 130 -13.61 -7.56 -9.49
C ASN A 130 -14.01 -9.02 -9.22
N LYS A 131 -15.05 -9.50 -9.93
CA LYS A 131 -15.55 -10.87 -9.80
C LYS A 131 -14.51 -11.94 -10.17
N GLU A 132 -13.73 -11.71 -11.22
CA GLU A 132 -12.71 -12.66 -11.69
C GLU A 132 -11.54 -12.75 -10.70
N LEU A 133 -11.15 -11.63 -10.08
CA LEU A 133 -10.11 -11.62 -9.04
C LEU A 133 -10.58 -12.32 -7.77
N GLU A 134 -11.83 -12.09 -7.37
CA GLU A 134 -12.47 -12.78 -6.26
C GLU A 134 -12.55 -14.29 -6.51
N ASP A 135 -13.05 -14.72 -7.67
CA ASP A 135 -13.14 -16.13 -8.04
C ASP A 135 -11.77 -16.80 -8.03
N PHE A 136 -10.73 -16.09 -8.49
CA PHE A 136 -9.37 -16.59 -8.42
C PHE A 136 -8.89 -16.77 -6.97
N ALA A 137 -9.14 -15.80 -6.10
CA ALA A 137 -8.78 -15.88 -4.69
C ALA A 137 -9.49 -17.03 -3.96
N VAL A 138 -10.79 -17.23 -4.22
CA VAL A 138 -11.56 -18.37 -3.72
C VAL A 138 -11.00 -19.68 -4.26
N CYS A 139 -10.67 -19.75 -5.55
CA CYS A 139 -10.08 -20.96 -6.13
C CYS A 139 -8.74 -21.35 -5.47
N VAL A 140 -7.91 -20.37 -5.09
CA VAL A 140 -6.68 -20.63 -4.32
C VAL A 140 -6.99 -21.12 -2.91
N ALA A 141 -7.94 -20.47 -2.22
CA ALA A 141 -8.32 -20.85 -0.86
C ALA A 141 -8.87 -22.28 -0.78
N ASP A 142 -9.74 -22.65 -1.72
CA ASP A 142 -10.47 -23.92 -1.73
C ASP A 142 -9.72 -25.05 -2.43
N ASN A 143 -8.43 -24.85 -2.79
CA ASN A 143 -7.61 -25.82 -3.53
C ASN A 143 -8.22 -26.23 -4.90
N GLN A 144 -8.88 -25.30 -5.59
CA GLN A 144 -9.56 -25.53 -6.85
C GLN A 144 -8.76 -25.03 -8.07
N LEU A 145 -7.44 -24.93 -7.95
CA LEU A 145 -6.57 -24.53 -9.06
C LEU A 145 -6.54 -25.57 -10.21
N ASN A 146 -7.00 -26.80 -9.98
CA ASN A 146 -7.22 -27.81 -11.01
C ASN A 146 -8.20 -27.38 -12.13
N LYS A 147 -8.97 -26.30 -11.94
CA LYS A 147 -9.75 -25.66 -13.00
C LYS A 147 -8.87 -25.08 -14.11
N TYR A 148 -7.64 -24.67 -13.78
CA TYR A 148 -6.70 -24.09 -14.73
C TYR A 148 -5.86 -25.19 -15.40
N ARG A 149 -5.77 -25.15 -16.73
CA ARG A 149 -4.97 -26.10 -17.51
C ARG A 149 -3.50 -26.09 -17.08
N ILE A 150 -2.92 -24.91 -16.87
CA ILE A 150 -1.53 -24.75 -16.44
C ILE A 150 -1.23 -25.51 -15.14
N PHE A 151 -2.15 -25.50 -14.16
CA PHE A 151 -1.97 -26.24 -12.91
C PHE A 151 -1.92 -27.75 -13.16
N LYS A 152 -2.85 -28.28 -13.96
CA LYS A 152 -2.87 -29.70 -14.34
C LYS A 152 -1.59 -30.13 -15.06
N ASP A 153 -1.08 -29.27 -15.95
CA ASP A 153 0.13 -29.56 -16.70
C ASP A 153 1.36 -29.56 -15.78
N LEU A 154 1.48 -28.58 -14.87
CA LEU A 154 2.53 -28.54 -13.84
C LEU A 154 2.50 -29.76 -12.90
N CYS A 155 1.31 -30.21 -12.48
CA CYS A 155 1.19 -31.42 -11.66
C CYS A 155 1.65 -32.68 -12.41
N LYS A 156 1.35 -32.81 -13.71
CA LYS A 156 1.81 -33.95 -14.53
C LYS A 156 3.33 -33.94 -14.70
N GLU A 157 3.93 -32.76 -14.74
CA GLU A 157 5.37 -32.58 -14.82
C GLU A 157 6.08 -32.77 -13.46
N ASN A 158 5.35 -33.11 -12.39
CA ASN A 158 5.83 -33.20 -11.01
C ASN A 158 6.54 -31.92 -10.56
N ASP A 159 5.99 -30.77 -10.94
CA ASP A 159 6.50 -29.49 -10.45
C ASP A 159 6.38 -29.42 -8.91
N PRO A 160 7.40 -28.92 -8.19
CA PRO A 160 7.36 -28.84 -6.73
C PRO A 160 6.43 -27.75 -6.19
N ASP A 161 6.01 -26.78 -7.01
CA ASP A 161 5.21 -25.64 -6.57
C ASP A 161 4.14 -25.22 -7.60
N PRO A 162 3.24 -26.15 -8.01
CA PRO A 162 2.28 -25.90 -9.08
C PRO A 162 1.29 -24.79 -8.73
N GLU A 163 0.93 -24.62 -7.46
CA GLU A 163 0.06 -23.55 -6.98
C GLU A 163 0.71 -22.17 -7.21
N ILE A 164 1.98 -22.04 -6.81
CA ILE A 164 2.71 -20.75 -6.88
C ILE A 164 2.92 -20.36 -8.33
N LYS A 165 3.31 -21.31 -9.19
CA LYS A 165 3.49 -21.07 -10.63
C LYS A 165 2.18 -20.75 -11.34
N THR A 166 1.06 -21.34 -10.91
CA THR A 166 -0.27 -21.02 -11.44
C THR A 166 -0.70 -19.60 -11.05
N ILE A 167 -0.45 -19.19 -9.79
CA ILE A 167 -0.72 -17.81 -9.35
C ILE A 167 0.19 -16.82 -10.08
N HIS A 168 1.48 -17.12 -10.23
CA HIS A 168 2.39 -16.32 -11.02
C HIS A 168 1.89 -16.15 -12.47
N TRP A 169 1.49 -17.25 -13.13
CA TRP A 169 0.93 -17.22 -14.48
C TRP A 169 -0.31 -16.32 -14.55
N PHE A 170 -1.22 -16.44 -13.59
CA PHE A 170 -2.41 -15.60 -13.52
C PHE A 170 -2.01 -14.13 -13.39
N LEU A 171 -1.15 -13.76 -12.45
CA LEU A 171 -0.70 -12.38 -12.24
C LEU A 171 0.01 -11.81 -13.47
N LYS A 172 0.86 -12.60 -14.13
CA LYS A 172 1.61 -12.17 -15.30
C LYS A 172 0.70 -11.86 -16.49
N GLY A 173 -0.36 -12.65 -16.69
CA GLY A 173 -1.34 -12.43 -17.76
C GLY A 173 -2.40 -11.38 -17.43
N ASN A 174 -2.60 -11.06 -16.15
CA ASN A 174 -3.73 -10.27 -15.67
C ASN A 174 -3.33 -9.00 -14.90
N THR A 175 -2.13 -8.49 -15.17
CA THR A 175 -1.68 -7.21 -14.63
C THR A 175 -1.14 -6.31 -15.74
N ARG A 176 -1.30 -5.01 -15.56
CA ARG A 176 -0.72 -3.97 -16.42
C ARG A 176 0.04 -2.97 -15.58
N LYS A 177 0.91 -2.19 -16.23
CA LYS A 177 1.55 -1.05 -15.57
C LYS A 177 0.48 -0.07 -15.09
N LEU A 178 0.66 0.37 -13.85
CA LEU A 178 -0.10 1.45 -13.25
C LEU A 178 0.13 2.70 -14.11
N ASP A 179 -0.95 3.27 -14.64
CA ASP A 179 -0.83 4.52 -15.37
C ASP A 179 -0.70 5.66 -14.36
N THR A 180 0.53 6.10 -14.14
CA THR A 180 0.88 7.18 -13.21
C THR A 180 0.32 8.54 -13.64
N ARG A 181 -0.34 8.64 -14.80
CA ARG A 181 -1.09 9.84 -15.22
C ARG A 181 -2.36 10.07 -14.41
N PHE A 182 -2.86 9.05 -13.70
CA PHE A 182 -4.17 9.10 -13.02
C PHE A 182 -4.13 9.45 -11.53
N TYR A 183 -2.97 9.77 -10.94
CA TYR A 183 -2.93 10.42 -9.62
C TYR A 183 -2.99 11.94 -9.79
N SER A 184 -4.10 12.43 -10.32
CA SER A 184 -4.40 13.85 -10.27
C SER A 184 -4.87 14.20 -8.86
N ILE A 185 -4.07 14.99 -8.14
CA ILE A 185 -4.53 15.66 -6.92
C ILE A 185 -4.94 17.09 -7.29
N THR A 186 -5.90 17.64 -6.56
CA THR A 186 -6.23 19.06 -6.69
C THR A 186 -5.18 19.94 -6.01
N TYR A 187 -5.08 21.21 -6.39
CA TYR A 187 -4.18 22.16 -5.69
C TYR A 187 -4.53 22.30 -4.21
N ALA A 188 -5.82 22.21 -3.84
CA ALA A 188 -6.26 22.20 -2.45
C ALA A 188 -5.66 21.01 -1.69
N ARG A 189 -5.60 19.83 -2.31
CA ARG A 189 -5.02 18.63 -1.72
C ARG A 189 -3.50 18.69 -1.68
N LEU A 190 -2.85 19.18 -2.74
CA LEU A 190 -1.40 19.42 -2.76
C LEU A 190 -0.95 20.34 -1.62
N LYS A 191 -1.69 21.43 -1.36
CA LYS A 191 -1.40 22.34 -0.23
C LYS A 191 -1.41 21.60 1.10
N LYS A 192 -2.46 20.82 1.38
CA LYS A 192 -2.57 20.04 2.64
C LYS A 192 -1.37 19.11 2.84
N THR A 193 -0.93 18.44 1.79
CA THR A 193 0.24 17.55 1.82
C THR A 193 1.53 18.34 2.09
N LEU A 194 1.78 19.41 1.34
CA LEU A 194 2.99 20.24 1.52
C LEU A 194 3.13 20.78 2.94
N ASN A 195 2.00 21.18 3.56
CA ASN A 195 1.97 21.72 4.93
C ASN A 195 2.54 20.75 5.96
N ARG A 196 2.37 19.44 5.76
CA ARG A 196 2.91 18.41 6.67
C ARG A 196 4.44 18.31 6.62
N PHE A 197 5.04 18.73 5.51
CA PHE A 197 6.48 18.70 5.29
C PHE A 197 7.14 20.09 5.48
N GLY A 198 6.42 21.03 6.10
CA GLY A 198 6.93 22.39 6.33
C GLY A 198 7.00 23.25 5.06
N PHE A 199 6.24 22.90 4.02
CA PHE A 199 6.07 23.71 2.82
C PHE A 199 4.63 24.22 2.72
N ASP A 200 4.36 25.22 1.89
CA ASP A 200 3.00 25.72 1.67
C ASP A 200 2.85 26.26 0.24
N LEU A 201 1.60 26.40 -0.21
CA LEU A 201 1.23 27.13 -1.42
C LEU A 201 0.68 28.51 -1.06
N GLN A 202 1.40 29.56 -1.42
CA GLN A 202 1.07 30.95 -1.06
C GLN A 202 1.11 31.89 -2.27
N ASN A 203 0.60 33.10 -2.08
CA ASN A 203 0.66 34.19 -3.06
C ASN A 203 0.13 33.80 -4.46
N PRO A 204 -1.10 33.27 -4.59
CA PRO A 204 -1.68 33.02 -5.91
C PRO A 204 -1.78 34.34 -6.68
N SER A 205 -1.19 34.37 -7.88
CA SER A 205 -1.17 35.55 -8.73
C SER A 205 -1.20 35.15 -10.20
N GLY A 206 -2.17 35.70 -10.94
CA GLY A 206 -2.48 35.26 -12.30
C GLY A 206 -2.80 33.77 -12.36
N ASN A 207 -2.18 33.05 -13.29
CA ASN A 207 -2.29 31.60 -13.44
C ASN A 207 -1.13 30.86 -12.74
N THR A 208 -0.60 31.39 -11.64
CA THR A 208 0.54 30.83 -10.91
C THR A 208 0.39 30.90 -9.40
N ILE A 209 1.09 30.03 -8.69
CA ILE A 209 1.17 30.01 -7.23
C ILE A 209 2.59 29.68 -6.78
N ASP A 210 2.99 30.23 -5.64
CA ASP A 210 4.32 30.05 -5.09
C ASP A 210 4.35 28.84 -4.15
N VAL A 211 5.35 27.99 -4.33
CA VAL A 211 5.71 26.97 -3.35
C VAL A 211 6.72 27.59 -2.41
N VAL A 212 6.40 27.64 -1.11
CA VAL A 212 7.24 28.26 -0.09
C VAL A 212 7.64 27.24 0.96
N ARG A 213 8.84 27.38 1.53
CA ARG A 213 9.28 26.69 2.74
C ARG A 213 8.96 27.56 3.94
N ILE A 214 8.33 26.98 4.96
CA ILE A 214 8.00 27.69 6.20
C ILE A 214 9.22 27.62 7.14
N GLU A 215 9.77 28.78 7.47
CA GLU A 215 10.87 28.94 8.43
C GLU A 215 10.41 29.73 9.65
N GLU A 216 10.89 29.38 10.84
CA GLU A 216 10.71 30.21 12.05
C GLU A 216 11.89 31.21 12.15
N ARG A 217 11.59 32.51 12.13
CA ARG A 217 12.58 33.57 12.36
C ARG A 217 12.20 34.42 13.56
N ARG A 218 13.18 34.91 14.31
CA ARG A 218 12.99 35.90 15.40
C ARG A 218 13.19 37.30 14.84
N ARG A 219 12.26 38.22 15.14
CA ARG A 219 12.22 39.59 14.61
C ARG A 219 13.40 40.48 14.99
N VAL A 220 14.05 40.22 16.13
CA VAL A 220 15.09 41.11 16.69
C VAL A 220 16.36 40.32 16.99
N PHE A 221 17.46 40.71 16.33
CA PHE A 221 18.85 40.28 16.57
C PHE A 221 19.03 38.82 17.03
N GLY A 222 18.32 37.88 16.41
CA GLY A 222 18.45 36.42 16.63
C GLY A 222 18.12 35.87 18.02
N ILE A 223 18.02 36.70 19.07
CA ILE A 223 18.08 36.23 20.47
C ILE A 223 16.79 36.55 21.24
N VAL A 224 16.12 37.68 21.02
CA VAL A 224 14.98 38.11 21.86
C VAL A 224 13.83 38.65 21.01
N GLY A 225 12.73 37.91 20.89
CA GLY A 225 11.52 38.40 20.20
C GLY A 225 10.58 37.27 19.80
N PRO A 226 9.31 37.59 19.45
CA PRO A 226 8.34 36.60 19.03
C PRO A 226 8.83 35.85 17.78
N LYS A 227 8.60 34.54 17.76
CA LYS A 227 8.85 33.70 16.58
C LYS A 227 7.78 34.00 15.53
N GLU A 228 8.21 34.38 14.33
CA GLU A 228 7.34 34.60 13.18
C GLU A 228 7.60 33.51 12.13
N LYS A 229 6.53 32.93 11.59
CA LYS A 229 6.61 31.97 10.49
C LYS A 229 6.74 32.76 9.19
N VAL A 230 7.89 32.66 8.53
CA VAL A 230 8.18 33.34 7.27
C VAL A 230 8.23 32.31 6.15
N GLY A 231 7.46 32.55 5.09
CA GLY A 231 7.50 31.73 3.86
C GLY A 231 8.64 32.17 2.95
N VAL A 232 9.62 31.29 2.73
CA VAL A 232 10.71 31.51 1.76
C VAL A 232 10.36 30.78 0.47
N LYS A 233 10.22 31.52 -0.65
CA LYS A 233 9.88 30.94 -1.95
C LYS A 233 10.96 29.95 -2.42
N VAL A 234 10.53 28.74 -2.78
CA VAL A 234 11.40 27.69 -3.33
C VAL A 234 11.11 27.37 -4.79
N ALA A 235 9.87 27.58 -5.25
CA ALA A 235 9.47 27.39 -6.64
C ALA A 235 8.21 28.21 -6.96
N GLN A 236 7.86 28.26 -8.25
CA GLN A 236 6.56 28.73 -8.73
C GLN A 236 6.02 27.70 -9.71
N ILE A 237 4.72 27.45 -9.64
CA ILE A 237 4.01 26.49 -10.51
C ILE A 237 2.76 27.14 -11.11
N GLY A 238 2.27 26.59 -12.22
CA GLY A 238 0.97 26.98 -12.76
C GLY A 238 -0.14 26.75 -11.74
N PHE A 239 -1.18 27.58 -11.76
CA PHE A 239 -2.29 27.53 -10.80
C PHE A 239 -3.55 28.12 -11.44
N PRO A 240 -4.41 27.27 -12.03
CA PRO A 240 -5.68 27.72 -12.58
C PRO A 240 -6.74 27.94 -11.49
N SER A 241 -6.88 27.02 -10.53
CA SER A 241 -7.70 27.19 -9.33
C SER A 241 -7.44 26.08 -8.30
N TRP A 242 -7.94 26.26 -7.08
CA TRP A 242 -7.85 25.27 -6.00
C TRP A 242 -8.52 23.93 -6.30
N THR A 243 -9.59 23.94 -7.10
CA THR A 243 -10.38 22.74 -7.45
C THR A 243 -9.83 21.99 -8.65
N LYS A 244 -8.90 22.58 -9.41
CA LYS A 244 -8.29 21.96 -10.58
C LYS A 244 -7.19 21.00 -10.18
N GLU A 245 -6.97 20.03 -11.06
CA GLU A 245 -5.92 19.04 -10.95
C GLU A 245 -4.54 19.65 -11.19
N VAL A 246 -3.55 19.18 -10.43
CA VAL A 246 -2.16 19.60 -10.60
C VAL A 246 -1.55 18.81 -11.74
N GLY A 247 -1.08 19.51 -12.79
CA GLY A 247 -0.41 18.88 -13.92
C GLY A 247 0.91 18.22 -13.52
N GLN A 248 1.31 17.16 -14.24
CA GLN A 248 2.53 16.39 -13.93
C GLN A 248 3.80 17.23 -13.89
N GLY A 249 3.93 18.24 -14.77
CA GLY A 249 5.06 19.16 -14.78
C GLY A 249 5.17 19.95 -13.48
N ALA A 250 4.04 20.41 -12.93
CA ALA A 250 4.01 21.12 -11.65
C ALA A 250 4.37 20.19 -10.48
N ILE A 251 3.83 18.96 -10.44
CA ILE A 251 4.22 17.95 -9.43
C ILE A 251 5.73 17.67 -9.49
N LYS A 252 6.30 17.49 -10.68
CA LYS A 252 7.73 17.24 -10.85
C LYS A 252 8.56 18.41 -10.28
N THR A 253 8.22 19.65 -10.65
CA THR A 253 8.88 20.84 -10.14
C THR A 253 8.81 20.93 -8.62
N VAL A 254 7.63 20.69 -8.02
CA VAL A 254 7.45 20.72 -6.57
C VAL A 254 8.38 19.70 -5.90
N ARG A 255 8.42 18.46 -6.38
CA ARG A 255 9.24 17.39 -5.78
C ARG A 255 10.74 17.68 -5.88
N GLU A 256 11.19 18.15 -7.03
CA GLU A 256 12.61 18.51 -7.24
C GLU A 256 13.03 19.66 -6.33
N LYS A 257 12.20 20.72 -6.23
CA LYS A 257 12.56 21.95 -5.50
C LYS A 257 12.37 21.84 -3.99
N THR A 258 11.42 21.04 -3.52
CA THR A 258 11.24 20.76 -2.09
C THR A 258 12.19 19.68 -1.58
N GLY A 259 12.81 18.90 -2.49
CA GLY A 259 13.64 17.76 -2.14
C GLY A 259 12.85 16.54 -1.65
N LEU A 260 11.52 16.56 -1.76
CA LEU A 260 10.60 15.45 -1.46
C LEU A 260 10.69 14.38 -2.57
N THR A 261 11.86 13.73 -2.62
CA THR A 261 12.26 12.75 -3.63
C THR A 261 12.62 11.42 -2.99
N ALA A 262 12.54 10.33 -3.76
CA ALA A 262 12.84 8.99 -3.29
C ALA A 262 14.27 8.85 -2.69
N LYS A 263 15.21 9.69 -3.15
CA LYS A 263 16.59 9.76 -2.62
C LYS A 263 16.70 10.29 -1.18
N LYS A 264 15.66 10.91 -0.63
CA LYS A 264 15.59 11.38 0.77
C LYS A 264 14.59 10.57 1.63
N GLY A 265 14.26 9.35 1.22
CA GLY A 265 13.31 8.48 1.94
C GLY A 265 11.83 8.82 1.70
N VAL A 266 11.54 9.78 0.83
CA VAL A 266 10.17 10.20 0.47
C VAL A 266 9.89 9.72 -0.95
N ASP A 267 9.45 8.47 -1.08
CA ASP A 267 9.08 7.89 -2.38
C ASP A 267 7.89 8.63 -3.05
N SER A 268 7.64 8.40 -4.34
CA SER A 268 6.50 8.99 -5.06
C SER A 268 5.15 8.68 -4.41
N ALA A 269 4.97 7.47 -3.87
CA ALA A 269 3.83 7.15 -3.02
C ALA A 269 3.87 8.00 -1.75
N THR A 270 5.04 8.23 -1.13
CA THR A 270 5.24 9.11 0.04
C THR A 270 4.81 10.57 -0.14
N PHE A 271 4.95 11.12 -1.35
CA PHE A 271 4.50 12.47 -1.67
C PHE A 271 2.97 12.55 -1.91
N PHE A 272 2.31 11.43 -2.19
CA PHE A 272 0.84 11.33 -2.28
C PHE A 272 0.22 10.54 -1.09
N LYS A 273 1.04 10.16 -0.09
CA LYS A 273 0.82 9.16 0.98
C LYS A 273 0.03 9.64 2.19
N ASP A 274 -0.55 10.82 2.11
CA ASP A 274 -1.44 11.26 3.17
C ASP A 274 -2.83 10.63 3.07
N GLU A 275 -3.11 9.88 2.01
CA GLU A 275 -3.95 8.70 2.11
C GLU A 275 -3.00 7.50 2.09
N ASP A 276 -3.05 6.70 3.15
CA ASP A 276 -2.46 5.38 3.14
C ASP A 276 -2.92 4.64 1.87
N PRO A 277 -2.01 4.18 0.99
CA PRO A 277 -2.40 3.51 -0.24
C PRO A 277 -3.39 2.37 0.03
N VAL A 278 -3.29 1.71 1.19
CA VAL A 278 -4.20 0.63 1.58
C VAL A 278 -5.64 1.13 1.80
N HIS A 279 -5.87 2.31 2.38
CA HIS A 279 -7.21 2.90 2.48
C HIS A 279 -7.83 3.15 1.09
N CYS A 280 -7.06 3.69 0.13
CA CYS A 280 -7.55 3.87 -1.24
C CYS A 280 -7.89 2.54 -1.91
N LEU A 281 -7.11 1.48 -1.63
CA LEU A 281 -7.36 0.15 -2.16
C LEU A 281 -8.62 -0.46 -1.58
N ILE A 282 -8.89 -0.27 -0.28
CA ILE A 282 -10.14 -0.71 0.32
C ILE A 282 -11.31 -0.04 -0.38
N ALA A 283 -11.29 1.29 -0.55
CA ALA A 283 -12.35 2.02 -1.25
C ALA A 283 -12.56 1.53 -2.70
N LYS A 284 -11.47 1.20 -3.41
CA LYS A 284 -11.55 0.70 -4.79
C LYS A 284 -12.04 -0.75 -4.89
N TYR A 285 -11.74 -1.58 -3.90
CA TYR A 285 -12.00 -3.02 -3.92
C TYR A 285 -13.00 -3.47 -2.84
N GLN A 286 -13.92 -2.59 -2.43
CA GLN A 286 -14.98 -2.90 -1.45
C GLN A 286 -15.82 -4.11 -1.87
N GLU A 287 -16.26 -4.14 -3.14
CA GLU A 287 -17.07 -5.23 -3.69
C GLU A 287 -16.39 -6.61 -3.55
N PRO A 288 -15.16 -6.85 -4.05
CA PRO A 288 -14.43 -8.09 -3.78
C PRO A 288 -14.27 -8.41 -2.31
N LEU A 289 -13.96 -7.41 -1.47
CA LEU A 289 -13.76 -7.64 -0.04
C LEU A 289 -15.03 -8.15 0.63
N ILE A 290 -16.19 -7.51 0.38
CA ILE A 290 -17.50 -7.94 0.87
C ILE A 290 -17.82 -9.35 0.38
N SER A 291 -17.63 -9.62 -0.91
CA SER A 291 -17.92 -10.92 -1.50
C SER A 291 -17.09 -12.05 -0.86
N LEU A 292 -15.80 -11.80 -0.61
CA LEU A 292 -14.89 -12.73 0.07
C LEU A 292 -15.23 -12.99 1.56
N ALA A 293 -16.13 -12.23 2.17
CA ALA A 293 -16.62 -12.51 3.52
C ALA A 293 -17.68 -13.62 3.54
N HIS A 294 -18.36 -13.86 2.42
CA HIS A 294 -19.50 -14.78 2.31
C HIS A 294 -19.18 -16.06 1.54
N ARG A 295 -17.95 -16.21 1.08
CA ARG A 295 -17.43 -17.33 0.29
C ARG A 295 -16.17 -17.82 0.94
#